data_AF-A0A2E7W404-F1
#
_entry.id   AF-A0A2E7W404-F1
#
_cell.length_a   1.000
_cell.length_b   1.000
_cell.length_c   1.000
_cell.angle_alpha   90.00
_cell.angle_beta   90.00
_cell.angle_gamma   90.00
#
_symmetry.space_group_name_H-M   'P 1'
#
loop_
_entity.id
_entity.type
_entity.pdbx_description
1 polymer ?
#
loop_
_entity_poly.entity_id
_entity_poly.type
_entity_poly.pdbx_seq_one_letter_code
_entity_poly.pdbx_strand_id
1 'polypeptide(L)' 'MKSCNKCLLPETAEATTFDNIGTCSVCRQIEFKEEKVDWHDRGEQLTELVNKYK' A
#
# COMPACT_ATOMS: atom_id res chain seq x y z
N MET A 1 24.16 -5.82 3.34
CA MET A 1 23.04 -5.00 2.84
C MET A 1 21.87 -5.92 2.57
N LYS A 2 20.78 -5.75 3.33
CA LYS A 2 19.51 -6.41 3.07
C LYS A 2 18.66 -5.53 2.15
N SER A 3 17.82 -6.16 1.35
CA SER A 3 16.85 -5.50 0.48
C SER A 3 15.51 -6.23 0.56
N CYS A 4 14.45 -5.54 0.16
CA CYS A 4 13.12 -6.13 0.13
C CYS A 4 13.11 -7.33 -0.82
N ASN A 5 12.63 -8.46 -0.33
CA ASN A 5 12.48 -9.68 -1.14
C ASN A 5 11.50 -9.51 -2.33
N LYS A 6 10.61 -8.52 -2.29
CA LYS A 6 9.60 -8.26 -3.33
C LYS A 6 9.98 -7.16 -4.32
N CYS A 7 10.52 -6.04 -3.84
CA CYS A 7 10.78 -4.85 -4.68
C CYS A 7 12.24 -4.41 -4.72
N LEU A 8 13.15 -5.17 -4.10
CA LEU A 8 14.59 -4.89 -4.04
C LEU A 8 14.97 -3.56 -3.37
N LEU A 9 14.01 -2.89 -2.71
CA LEU A 9 14.26 -1.65 -1.97
C LEU A 9 15.30 -1.90 -0.88
N PRO A 10 16.41 -1.14 -0.83
CA PRO A 10 17.47 -1.34 0.14
C PRO A 10 16.99 -0.99 1.56
N GLU A 11 17.56 -1.65 2.58
CA GLU A 11 17.28 -1.36 3.99
C GLU A 11 17.65 0.07 4.42
N THR A 12 18.49 0.75 3.65
CA THR A 12 18.89 2.14 3.86
C THR A 12 17.88 3.16 3.33
N ALA A 13 16.81 2.72 2.67
CA ALA A 13 15.74 3.61 2.24
C ALA A 13 15.01 4.19 3.47
N GLU A 14 15.03 5.51 3.60
CA GLU A 14 14.39 6.20 4.73
C GLU A 14 12.89 5.91 4.81
N ALA A 15 12.34 5.94 6.02
CA ALA A 15 10.91 5.73 6.33
C ALA A 15 10.33 4.34 5.97
N THR A 16 11.16 3.34 5.69
CA THR A 16 10.70 1.98 5.37
C THR A 16 11.05 0.99 6.48
N THR A 17 10.05 0.34 7.08
CA THR A 17 10.25 -0.79 8.00
C THR A 17 10.18 -2.11 7.25
N PHE A 18 10.93 -3.10 7.72
CA PHE A 18 10.93 -4.45 7.18
C PHE A 18 10.32 -5.41 8.20
N ASP A 19 9.56 -6.38 7.73
CA ASP A 19 9.05 -7.45 8.57
C ASP A 19 10.08 -8.57 8.79
N ASN A 20 9.68 -9.58 9.56
CA ASN A 20 10.54 -10.72 9.90
C ASN A 20 10.96 -11.58 8.70
N ILE A 21 10.28 -11.47 7.55
CA ILE A 21 10.59 -12.22 6.33
C ILE A 21 11.34 -11.37 5.29
N GLY A 22 11.68 -10.12 5.62
CA GLY A 22 12.42 -9.21 4.74
C GLY A 22 11.55 -8.51 3.70
N THR A 23 10.23 -8.42 3.91
CA THR A 23 9.32 -7.62 3.07
C THR A 23 9.16 -6.22 3.65
N CYS A 24 9.26 -5.19 2.80
CA CYS A 24 9.13 -3.81 3.24
C CYS A 24 7.66 -3.42 3.51
N SER A 25 7.46 -2.42 4.36
CA SER A 25 6.15 -1.87 4.74
C SER A 25 5.33 -1.43 3.53
N VAL A 26 5.97 -0.91 2.48
CA VAL A 26 5.30 -0.52 1.22
C VAL A 26 4.69 -1.72 0.52
N CYS A 27 5.45 -2.82 0.36
CA CYS A 27 4.91 -4.05 -0.23
C CYS A 27 3.76 -4.63 0.60
N ARG A 28 3.86 -4.58 1.94
CA ARG A 28 2.76 -4.99 2.82
C ARG A 28 1.52 -4.11 2.68
N GLN A 29 1.70 -2.80 2.49
CA GLN A 29 0.59 -1.88 2.24
C GLN A 29 -0.07 -2.13 0.89
N ILE A 30 0.70 -2.51 -0.14
CA ILE A 30 0.15 -2.91 -1.44
C ILE A 30 -0.69 -4.19 -1.29
N GLU A 31 -0.17 -5.22 -0.62
CA GLU A 31 -0.92 -6.45 -0.34
C GLU A 31 -2.23 -6.15 0.41
N PHE A 32 -2.18 -5.34 1.46
CA PHE A 32 -3.37 -4.94 2.20
C PHE A 32 -4.40 -4.23 1.31
N LYS A 33 -3.93 -3.32 0.44
CA LYS A 33 -4.77 -2.61 -0.52
C LYS A 33 -5.42 -3.55 -1.52
N GLU A 34 -4.75 -4.60 -1.95
CA GLU A 34 -5.30 -5.58 -2.90
C GLU A 34 -6.26 -6.56 -2.22
N GLU A 35 -5.96 -6.99 -0.99
CA GLU A 35 -6.71 -8.04 -0.29
C GLU A 35 -7.88 -7.53 0.55
N LYS A 36 -7.81 -6.30 1.08
CA LYS A 36 -8.76 -5.79 2.08
C LYS A 36 -9.55 -4.58 1.62
N VAL A 37 -9.11 -3.88 0.58
CA VAL A 37 -9.81 -2.68 0.10
C VAL A 37 -10.67 -3.04 -1.10
N ASP A 38 -11.97 -2.84 -0.97
CA ASP A 38 -12.87 -2.83 -2.11
C ASP A 38 -12.73 -1.50 -2.87
N TRP A 39 -11.98 -1.53 -3.98
CA TRP A 39 -11.76 -0.35 -4.81
C TRP A 39 -13.00 0.08 -5.58
N HIS A 40 -13.96 -0.81 -5.80
CA HIS A 40 -15.22 -0.47 -6.45
C HIS A 40 -16.08 0.39 -5.52
N ASP A 41 -16.32 -0.08 -4.30
CA ASP A 41 -17.04 0.66 -3.25
C ASP A 41 -16.38 2.03 -2.94
N ARG A 42 -15.04 2.06 -2.86
CA ARG A 42 -14.30 3.34 -2.70
C ARG A 42 -14.54 4.31 -3.86
N GLY A 43 -14.68 3.81 -5.08
CA GLY A 43 -15.01 4.61 -6.26
C GLY A 43 -16.44 5.17 -6.20
N GLU A 44 -17.39 4.40 -5.71
CA GLU A 44 -18.77 4.84 -5.51
C GLU A 44 -18.85 5.94 -4.44
N GLN A 45 -18.20 5.76 -3.29
CA GLN A 45 -18.12 6.77 -2.23
C GLN A 45 -17.52 8.09 -2.73
N LEU A 46 -16.45 8.03 -3.54
CA LEU A 46 -15.87 9.23 -4.14
C LEU A 46 -16.85 9.93 -5.09
N THR A 47 -17.57 9.15 -5.90
CA THR A 47 -18.58 9.67 -6.83
C THR A 47 -19.70 10.38 -6.09
N GLU A 48 -20.19 9.79 -4.99
CA GLU A 48 -21.20 10.41 -4.12
C GLU A 48 -20.70 11.74 -3.54
N LEU A 49 -19.48 11.78 -3.03
CA LEU A 49 -18.87 13.00 -2.50
C LEU A 49 -18.75 14.09 -3.57
N VAL A 50 -18.27 13.75 -4.77
CA VAL A 50 -18.15 14.72 -5.87
C VAL A 50 -19.52 15.26 -6.25
N ASN A 51 -20.53 14.40 -6.40
CA ASN A 51 -21.89 14.82 -6.74
C ASN A 51 -22.54 15.71 -5.68
N LYS A 52 -22.18 15.54 -4.39
CA LYS A 52 -22.68 16.37 -3.29
C LYS A 52 -22.24 17.84 -3.37
N TYR A 53 -21.10 18.12 -3.98
CA TYR A 53 -20.51 19.46 -4.06
C TYR A 53 -20.46 20.02 -5.49
N LYS A 54 -21.12 19.35 -6.44
CA LYS A 54 -21.22 19.76 -7.84
C LYS A 54 -22.37 20.75 -8.04
#